data_AF-A0A662ATN5-F1
#
_entry.id   AF-A0A662ATN5-F1
#
_cell.length_a   1.000
_cell.length_b   1.000
_cell.length_c   1.000
_cell.angle_alpha   90.00
_cell.angle_beta   90.00
_cell.angle_gamma   90.00
#
_symmetry.space_group_name_H-M   'P 1'
#
loop_
_entity.id
_entity.type
_entity.pdbx_description
1 polymer ?
#
loop_
_entity_poly.entity_id
_entity_poly.type
_entity_poly.pdbx_seq_one_letter_code
_entity_poly.pdbx_strand_id
1 'polypeptide(L)'
;MKEKDIYVDFDAHKLVFYVEKEDNSYGPIISGSYLSANYLDDHWMKRKNLEEQLRNQVIANEISPIFYYMTFFEMGPKDLAIRANMSMRKLTKTFKPEGFNKLRVAQLKLFADIFNIPVSNLFQTFLIKDDDQEKIEMKQAATDNELYHITIINLK
;
A
#
# COMPACT_ATOMS: atom_id res chain seq x y z
N MET A 1 23.15 -12.45 -26.75
CA MET A 1 21.88 -13.10 -26.33
C MET A 1 21.01 -13.11 -27.58
N LYS A 2 20.43 -14.27 -27.96
CA LYS A 2 19.74 -14.37 -29.25
C LYS A 2 18.31 -13.89 -29.13
N GLU A 3 17.76 -13.35 -30.21
CA GLU A 3 16.41 -12.82 -30.31
C GLU A 3 15.33 -13.81 -29.81
N LYS A 4 15.46 -15.10 -30.13
CA LYS A 4 14.50 -16.16 -29.77
C LYS A 4 14.44 -16.46 -28.27
N ASP A 5 15.47 -16.10 -27.50
CA ASP A 5 15.57 -16.43 -26.08
C ASP A 5 14.93 -15.35 -25.18
N ILE A 6 14.52 -14.21 -25.76
CA ILE A 6 14.07 -13.02 -25.00
C ILE A 6 12.59 -12.72 -25.21
N TYR A 7 11.99 -13.19 -26.32
CA TYR A 7 10.60 -12.83 -26.63
C TYR A 7 9.62 -13.45 -25.64
N VAL A 8 8.91 -12.58 -24.92
CA VAL A 8 7.79 -12.89 -24.05
C VAL A 8 6.64 -12.00 -24.49
N ASP A 9 5.51 -12.61 -24.86
CA ASP A 9 4.32 -11.88 -25.24
C ASP A 9 3.59 -11.39 -23.98
N PHE A 10 3.82 -10.14 -23.58
CA PHE A 10 3.15 -9.51 -22.45
C PHE A 10 3.03 -8.00 -22.65
N ASP A 11 1.81 -7.54 -22.92
CA ASP A 11 1.54 -6.16 -23.33
C ASP A 11 1.61 -5.15 -22.16
N ALA A 12 1.24 -5.58 -20.95
CA ALA A 12 1.10 -4.70 -19.79
C ALA A 12 2.43 -4.14 -19.25
N HIS A 13 3.56 -4.80 -19.54
CA HIS A 13 4.89 -4.31 -19.16
C HIS A 13 5.92 -4.66 -20.23
N LYS A 14 6.25 -3.67 -21.07
CA LYS A 14 7.19 -3.79 -22.18
C LYS A 14 8.59 -3.35 -21.77
N LEU A 15 9.57 -4.15 -22.14
CA LEU A 15 11.00 -3.93 -21.99
C LEU A 15 11.65 -3.82 -23.37
N VAL A 16 12.62 -2.92 -23.50
CA VAL A 16 13.43 -2.79 -24.71
C VAL A 16 14.78 -3.43 -24.44
N PHE A 17 15.12 -4.47 -25.21
CA PHE A 17 16.40 -5.14 -25.15
C PHE A 17 17.19 -4.89 -26.43
N TYR A 18 18.52 -4.83 -26.33
CA TYR A 18 19.39 -4.86 -27.51
C TYR A 18 19.92 -6.28 -27.70
N VAL A 19 19.60 -6.89 -28.84
CA VAL A 19 19.94 -8.28 -29.16
C VAL A 19 20.59 -8.40 -30.53
N GLU A 20 21.33 -9.49 -30.68
CA GLU A 20 21.87 -9.92 -31.97
C GLU A 20 20.76 -10.60 -32.77
N LYS A 21 20.47 -10.03 -33.92
CA LYS A 21 19.46 -10.48 -34.88
C LYS A 21 20.00 -11.61 -35.75
N GLU A 22 19.12 -12.29 -36.47
CA GLU A 22 19.50 -13.39 -37.37
C GLU A 22 20.45 -12.97 -38.52
N ASP A 23 20.55 -11.67 -38.80
CA ASP A 23 21.46 -11.07 -39.80
C ASP A 23 22.84 -10.68 -39.22
N ASN A 24 23.18 -11.13 -38.01
CA ASN A 24 24.37 -10.75 -37.23
C ASN A 24 24.47 -9.24 -36.92
N SER A 25 23.40 -8.47 -37.11
CA SER A 25 23.34 -7.08 -36.67
C SER A 25 22.82 -6.97 -35.24
N TYR A 26 23.20 -5.90 -34.52
CA TYR A 26 22.62 -5.58 -33.21
C TYR A 26 21.48 -4.60 -33.37
N GLY A 27 20.34 -4.87 -32.74
CA GLY A 27 19.21 -3.93 -32.77
C GLY A 27 18.27 -4.07 -31.58
N PRO A 28 17.39 -3.07 -31.38
CA PRO A 28 16.42 -3.10 -30.31
C PRO A 28 15.28 -4.07 -30.63
N ILE A 29 14.81 -4.78 -29.61
CA ILE A 29 13.59 -5.57 -29.64
C ILE A 29 12.72 -5.18 -28.44
N ILE A 30 11.41 -5.15 -28.66
CA ILE A 30 10.43 -4.91 -27.61
C ILE A 30 9.90 -6.27 -27.17
N SER A 31 10.05 -6.60 -25.89
CA SER A 31 9.58 -7.85 -25.31
C SER A 31 8.93 -7.59 -23.95
N GLY A 32 8.04 -8.48 -23.52
CA GLY A 32 7.49 -8.47 -22.17
C GLY A 32 8.51 -8.87 -21.09
N SER A 33 8.23 -8.49 -19.85
CA SER A 33 8.94 -9.06 -18.69
C SER A 33 8.40 -10.45 -18.37
N TYR A 34 9.26 -11.49 -18.38
CA TYR A 34 8.89 -12.84 -17.95
C TYR A 34 8.31 -12.87 -16.53
N LEU A 35 8.89 -12.08 -15.62
CA LEU A 35 8.41 -12.01 -14.24
C LEU A 35 7.01 -11.42 -14.16
N SER A 36 6.75 -10.36 -14.92
CA SER A 36 5.45 -9.70 -14.93
C SER A 36 4.39 -10.59 -15.59
N ALA A 37 4.72 -11.28 -16.67
CA ALA A 37 3.81 -12.19 -17.36
C ALA A 37 3.35 -13.36 -16.48
N ASN A 38 4.22 -13.86 -15.58
CA ASN A 38 3.93 -15.07 -14.81
C ASN A 38 3.53 -14.81 -13.35
N TYR A 39 3.98 -13.72 -12.74
CA TYR A 39 3.85 -13.51 -11.29
C TYR A 39 3.11 -12.24 -10.90
N LEU A 40 2.73 -11.37 -11.84
CA LEU A 40 2.07 -10.11 -11.51
C LEU A 40 0.68 -10.34 -10.90
N ASP A 41 -0.11 -11.27 -11.48
CA ASP A 41 -1.43 -11.60 -10.95
C ASP A 41 -1.36 -12.25 -9.56
N ASP A 42 -0.41 -13.17 -9.37
CA ASP A 42 -0.14 -13.79 -8.07
C ASP A 42 0.29 -12.76 -7.02
N HIS A 43 1.10 -11.78 -7.41
CA HIS A 43 1.47 -10.66 -6.54
C HIS A 43 0.24 -9.85 -6.10
N TRP A 44 -0.67 -9.50 -7.02
CA TRP A 44 -1.88 -8.77 -6.67
C TRP A 44 -2.82 -9.58 -5.77
N MET A 45 -2.99 -10.88 -6.04
CA MET A 45 -3.76 -11.76 -5.16
C MET A 45 -3.16 -11.84 -3.76
N LYS A 46 -1.84 -12.03 -3.64
CA LYS A 46 -1.14 -12.06 -2.35
C LYS A 46 -1.26 -10.75 -1.60
N ARG A 47 -1.14 -9.61 -2.29
CA ARG A 47 -1.35 -8.27 -1.71
C ARG A 47 -2.76 -8.12 -1.16
N LYS A 48 -3.79 -8.49 -1.93
CA LYS A 48 -5.20 -8.43 -1.49
C LYS A 48 -5.43 -9.32 -0.25
N ASN A 49 -4.95 -10.55 -0.29
CA ASN A 49 -5.08 -11.49 0.82
C ASN A 49 -4.35 -10.99 2.09
N LEU A 50 -3.15 -10.43 1.93
CA LEU A 50 -2.41 -9.84 3.05
C LEU A 50 -3.15 -8.65 3.66
N GLU A 51 -3.71 -7.77 2.82
CA GLU A 51 -4.50 -6.64 3.31
C GLU A 51 -5.73 -7.10 4.09
N GLU A 52 -6.46 -8.09 3.58
CA GLU A 52 -7.63 -8.67 4.24
C GLU A 52 -7.25 -9.33 5.58
N GLN A 53 -6.16 -10.09 5.61
CA GLN A 53 -5.64 -10.69 6.84
C GLN A 53 -5.28 -9.63 7.89
N LEU A 54 -4.49 -8.62 7.53
CA LEU A 54 -4.10 -7.55 8.44
C LEU A 54 -5.32 -6.77 8.92
N ARG A 55 -6.29 -6.51 8.04
CA ARG A 55 -7.55 -5.84 8.40
C ARG A 55 -8.33 -6.65 9.44
N ASN A 56 -8.46 -7.95 9.23
CA ASN A 56 -9.13 -8.84 10.19
C ASN A 56 -8.41 -8.87 11.54
N GLN A 57 -7.07 -8.83 11.56
CA GLN A 57 -6.30 -8.74 12.81
C GLN A 57 -6.49 -7.41 13.53
N VAL A 58 -6.64 -6.30 12.81
CA VAL A 58 -6.99 -4.99 13.42
C VAL A 58 -8.40 -5.05 14.03
N ILE A 59 -9.38 -5.61 13.30
CA ILE A 59 -10.76 -5.78 13.78
C ILE A 59 -10.81 -6.67 15.03
N ALA A 60 -10.04 -7.75 15.04
CA ALA A 60 -9.91 -8.67 16.17
C ALA A 60 -9.09 -8.07 17.33
N ASN A 61 -8.57 -6.84 17.19
CA ASN A 61 -7.73 -6.17 18.18
C ASN A 61 -6.47 -6.98 18.55
N GLU A 62 -5.87 -7.65 17.57
CA GLU A 62 -4.62 -8.41 17.73
C GLU A 62 -3.40 -7.54 17.43
N ILE A 63 -3.51 -6.66 16.44
CA ILE A 63 -2.47 -5.74 16.01
C ILE A 63 -2.97 -4.29 16.09
N SER A 64 -2.02 -3.36 16.22
CA SER A 64 -2.31 -1.93 16.15
C SER A 64 -2.45 -1.44 14.69
N PRO A 65 -3.11 -0.29 14.49
CA PRO A 65 -3.11 0.43 13.20
C PRO A 65 -1.70 0.78 12.69
N ILE A 66 -0.73 1.01 13.60
CA ILE A 66 0.66 1.29 13.19
C ILE A 66 1.30 0.09 12.51
N PHE A 67 1.09 -1.11 13.06
CA PHE A 67 1.61 -2.34 12.46
C PHE A 67 0.94 -2.64 11.12
N TYR A 68 -0.38 -2.41 11.03
CA TYR A 68 -1.14 -2.49 9.78
C TYR A 68 -0.53 -1.60 8.70
N TYR A 69 -0.38 -0.29 8.95
CA TYR A 69 0.15 0.63 7.95
C TYR A 69 1.62 0.39 7.62
N MET A 70 2.45 0.05 8.61
CA MET A 70 3.84 -0.33 8.37
C MET A 70 3.93 -1.49 7.37
N THR A 71 3.10 -2.52 7.55
CA THR A 71 3.12 -3.70 6.68
C THR A 71 2.48 -3.41 5.32
N PHE A 72 1.39 -2.63 5.29
CA PHE A 72 0.71 -2.22 4.07
C PHE A 72 1.62 -1.42 3.12
N PHE A 73 2.42 -0.51 3.68
CA PHE A 73 3.43 0.28 2.97
C PHE A 73 4.78 -0.43 2.83
N GLU A 74 4.87 -1.71 3.19
CA GLU A 74 6.07 -2.54 3.04
C GLU A 74 7.32 -1.91 3.72
N MET A 75 7.10 -1.22 4.84
CA MET A 75 8.15 -0.55 5.59
C MET A 75 8.78 -1.48 6.61
N GLY A 76 10.11 -1.59 6.61
CA GLY A 76 10.83 -2.34 7.63
C GLY A 76 10.67 -1.71 9.02
N PRO A 77 10.58 -2.51 10.10
CA PRO A 77 10.51 -1.97 11.47
C PRO A 77 11.67 -1.04 11.83
N LYS A 78 12.87 -1.33 11.29
CA LYS A 78 14.06 -0.48 11.49
C LYS A 78 13.91 0.87 10.78
N ASP A 79 13.38 0.88 9.56
CA ASP A 79 13.18 2.11 8.80
C ASP A 79 12.14 3.00 9.48
N LEU A 80 11.04 2.39 9.96
CA LEU A 80 10.03 3.10 10.73
C LEU A 80 10.60 3.66 12.04
N ALA A 81 11.44 2.89 12.74
CA ALA A 81 12.08 3.34 13.98
C ALA A 81 12.99 4.56 13.76
N ILE A 82 13.79 4.54 12.68
CA ILE A 82 14.66 5.65 12.31
C ILE A 82 13.83 6.88 11.95
N ARG A 83 12.81 6.73 11.10
CA ARG A 83 11.92 7.84 10.68
C ARG A 83 11.13 8.44 11.84
N ALA A 84 10.67 7.59 12.77
CA ALA A 84 9.94 8.02 13.97
C ALA A 84 10.88 8.51 15.10
N ASN A 85 12.20 8.48 14.89
CA ASN A 85 13.20 8.76 15.92
C ASN A 85 12.93 8.00 17.24
N MET A 86 12.61 6.71 17.11
CA MET A 86 12.28 5.82 18.22
C MET A 86 13.24 4.65 18.31
N SER A 87 13.50 4.18 19.52
CA SER A 87 14.20 2.90 19.66
C SER A 87 13.30 1.75 19.24
N MET A 88 13.91 0.70 18.66
CA MET A 88 13.18 -0.51 18.26
C MET A 88 12.29 -1.06 19.37
N ARG A 89 12.76 -1.08 20.61
CA ARG A 89 11.98 -1.55 21.77
C ARG A 89 10.75 -0.69 22.06
N LYS A 90 10.81 0.62 21.83
CA LYS A 90 9.65 1.50 21.98
C LYS A 90 8.67 1.28 20.84
N LEU A 91 9.17 1.21 19.60
CA LEU A 91 8.36 0.98 18.41
C LEU A 91 7.63 -0.37 18.46
N THR A 92 8.30 -1.47 18.78
CA THR A 92 7.64 -2.79 18.80
C THR A 92 6.52 -2.90 19.83
N LYS A 93 6.56 -2.10 20.91
CA LYS A 93 5.43 -1.99 21.84
C LYS A 93 4.22 -1.33 21.19
N THR A 94 4.42 -0.35 20.31
CA THR A 94 3.32 0.34 19.63
C THR A 94 2.61 -0.53 18.62
N PHE A 95 3.24 -1.64 18.17
CA PHE A 95 2.62 -2.60 17.26
C PHE A 95 1.46 -3.37 17.88
N LYS A 96 1.40 -3.44 19.22
CA LYS A 96 0.29 -4.02 19.96
C LYS A 96 -0.75 -2.95 20.32
N PRO A 97 -2.04 -3.28 20.39
CA PRO A 97 -3.08 -2.33 20.77
C PRO A 97 -2.83 -1.63 22.12
N GLU A 98 -2.35 -2.38 23.11
CA GLU A 98 -2.02 -1.86 24.45
C GLU A 98 -0.97 -0.74 24.42
N GLY A 99 0.00 -0.82 23.51
CA GLY A 99 1.03 0.20 23.34
C GLY A 99 0.55 1.36 22.48
N PHE A 100 -0.25 1.08 21.45
CA PHE A 100 -0.90 2.10 20.63
C PHE A 100 -1.79 3.03 21.46
N ASN A 101 -2.61 2.47 22.36
CA ASN A 101 -3.51 3.24 23.22
C ASN A 101 -2.78 4.19 24.20
N LYS A 102 -1.48 4.01 24.40
CA LYS A 102 -0.65 4.85 25.28
C LYS A 102 0.08 5.96 24.52
N LEU A 103 -0.06 6.02 23.21
CA LEU A 103 0.61 7.02 22.39
C LEU A 103 0.01 8.41 22.60
N ARG A 104 0.89 9.40 22.62
CA ARG A 104 0.49 10.81 22.64
C ARG A 104 0.09 11.25 21.23
N VAL A 105 -0.77 12.26 21.15
CA VAL A 105 -1.20 12.88 19.87
C VAL A 105 0.00 13.27 19.00
N ALA A 106 1.07 13.81 19.59
CA ALA A 106 2.29 14.15 18.86
C ALA A 106 2.96 12.93 18.19
N GLN A 107 2.92 11.75 18.83
CA GLN A 107 3.48 10.52 18.27
C GLN A 107 2.56 9.96 17.18
N LEU A 108 1.25 10.05 17.35
CA LEU A 108 0.28 9.64 16.35
C LEU A 108 0.40 10.49 15.08
N LYS A 109 0.55 11.82 15.24
CA LYS A 109 0.83 12.72 14.13
C LYS A 109 2.11 12.33 13.40
N LEU A 110 3.19 12.05 14.13
CA LEU A 110 4.45 11.60 13.52
C LEU A 110 4.28 10.33 12.68
N PHE A 111 3.55 9.33 13.17
CA PHE A 111 3.27 8.11 12.39
C PHE A 111 2.40 8.40 11.16
N ALA A 112 1.37 9.23 11.31
CA ALA A 112 0.50 9.63 10.22
C ALA A 112 1.29 10.37 9.11
N ASP A 113 2.19 11.27 9.50
CA ASP A 113 3.08 11.99 8.60
C ASP A 113 4.04 11.03 7.87
N ILE A 114 4.62 10.03 8.56
CA ILE A 114 5.51 9.02 7.96
C ILE A 114 4.77 8.14 6.95
N PHE A 115 3.53 7.77 7.25
CA PHE A 115 2.67 6.96 6.37
C PHE A 115 1.96 7.80 5.31
N ASN A 116 2.08 9.13 5.35
CA ASN A 116 1.37 10.06 4.48
C ASN A 116 -0.16 9.84 4.49
N ILE A 117 -0.73 9.72 5.70
CA ILE A 117 -2.17 9.56 5.92
C ILE A 117 -2.68 10.61 6.91
N PRO A 118 -3.97 10.96 6.90
CA PRO A 118 -4.59 11.73 7.97
C PRO A 118 -4.51 10.98 9.30
N VAL A 119 -4.32 11.71 10.42
CA VAL A 119 -4.28 11.12 11.77
C VAL A 119 -5.56 10.34 12.09
N SER A 120 -6.71 10.78 11.56
CA SER A 120 -8.00 10.09 11.71
C SER A 120 -7.97 8.66 11.18
N ASN A 121 -7.19 8.36 10.15
CA ASN A 121 -7.10 7.03 9.55
C ASN A 121 -6.40 6.03 10.48
N LEU A 122 -5.66 6.50 11.50
CA LEU A 122 -5.15 5.62 12.55
C LEU A 122 -6.25 5.14 13.52
N PHE A 123 -7.45 5.73 13.47
CA PHE A 123 -8.57 5.42 14.37
C PHE A 123 -9.81 4.93 13.64
N GLN A 124 -9.94 5.26 12.36
CA GLN A 124 -11.13 5.02 11.57
C GLN A 124 -10.74 4.31 10.28
N THR A 125 -11.40 3.18 10.03
CA THR A 125 -11.32 2.47 8.75
C THR A 125 -12.72 2.42 8.16
N PHE A 126 -12.86 2.94 6.94
CA PHE A 126 -14.09 2.76 6.16
C PHE A 126 -14.01 1.42 5.43
N LEU A 127 -15.03 0.58 5.61
CA LEU A 127 -15.20 -0.64 4.84
C LEU A 127 -16.41 -0.45 3.94
N ILE A 128 -16.17 -0.46 2.63
CA ILE A 128 -17.23 -0.55 1.64
C ILE A 128 -17.23 -2.01 1.19
N LYS A 129 -18.34 -2.72 1.41
CA LYS A 129 -18.52 -4.06 0.85
C LYS A 129 -18.70 -3.93 -0.66
N ASP A 130 -18.13 -4.86 -1.43
CA ASP A 130 -18.13 -4.80 -2.90
C ASP A 130 -19.55 -4.66 -3.49
N ASP A 131 -20.56 -5.24 -2.82
CA ASP A 131 -21.99 -5.13 -3.21
C ASP A 131 -22.61 -3.73 -3.04
N ASP A 132 -21.98 -2.84 -2.28
CA ASP A 132 -22.49 -1.51 -1.94
C ASP A 132 -21.67 -0.38 -2.60
N GLN A 133 -20.63 -0.68 -3.37
CA GLN A 133 -19.81 0.35 -4.03
C GLN A 133 -20.63 1.27 -4.94
N GLU A 134 -21.62 0.72 -5.64
CA GLU A 134 -22.51 1.48 -6.52
C GLU A 134 -23.53 2.35 -5.75
N LYS A 135 -23.72 2.10 -4.46
CA LYS A 135 -24.70 2.80 -3.61
C LYS A 135 -24.10 3.96 -2.83
N ILE A 136 -22.78 4.13 -2.81
CA ILE A 136 -22.16 5.14 -1.94
C ILE A 136 -21.79 6.38 -2.76
N GLU A 137 -22.45 7.50 -2.47
CA GLU A 137 -22.02 8.83 -2.94
C GLU A 137 -21.24 9.53 -1.83
N MET A 138 -19.95 9.78 -2.05
CA MET A 138 -19.15 10.66 -1.20
C MET A 138 -19.13 12.07 -1.79
N LYS A 139 -19.63 13.05 -1.04
CA LYS A 139 -19.56 14.48 -1.41
C LYS A 139 -18.73 15.22 -0.38
N GLN A 140 -17.73 15.96 -0.84
CA GLN A 140 -16.97 16.87 0.00
C GLN A 140 -17.62 18.25 -0.07
N ALA A 141 -18.10 18.75 1.07
CA ALA A 141 -18.57 20.12 1.21
C ALA A 141 -17.44 20.97 1.81
N ALA A 142 -17.07 22.03 1.10
CA ALA A 142 -16.21 23.07 1.66
C ALA A 142 -16.98 23.83 2.75
N THR A 143 -16.30 24.14 3.84
CA THR A 143 -16.83 25.06 4.87
C THR A 143 -16.16 26.42 4.74
N ASP A 144 -16.66 27.40 5.48
CA ASP A 144 -16.06 28.75 5.53
C ASP A 144 -14.62 28.76 6.06
N ASN A 145 -14.16 27.65 6.63
CA ASN A 145 -12.76 27.43 7.02
C ASN A 145 -12.05 26.59 5.95
N GLU A 146 -11.02 27.17 5.35
CA GLU A 146 -10.19 26.54 4.30
C GLU A 146 -9.52 25.23 4.73
N LEU A 147 -9.38 25.00 6.04
CA LEU A 147 -8.78 23.79 6.61
C LEU A 147 -9.81 22.73 7.02
N TYR A 148 -11.12 23.01 6.92
CA TYR A 148 -12.18 22.12 7.38
C TYR A 148 -13.09 21.70 6.22
N HIS A 149 -13.05 20.41 5.92
CA HIS A 149 -13.91 19.79 4.91
C HIS A 149 -14.84 18.78 5.56
N ILE A 150 -16.12 18.83 5.18
CA ILE A 150 -17.11 17.85 5.62
C ILE A 150 -17.28 16.83 4.50
N THR A 151 -16.93 15.58 4.78
CA THR A 151 -17.25 14.46 3.89
C THR A 151 -18.61 13.91 4.27
N ILE A 152 -19.60 14.13 3.42
CA ILE A 152 -20.94 13.55 3.54
C ILE A 152 -20.93 12.23 2.78
N ILE A 153 -21.23 11.14 3.48
CA ILE A 153 -21.38 9.81 2.90
C ILE A 153 -22.88 9.52 2.81
N ASN A 154 -23.42 9.51 1.59
CA ASN A 154 -24.80 9.14 1.33
C ASN A 154 -24.86 7.69 0.85
N LEU A 155 -25.78 6.92 1.42
CA LEU A 155 -26.17 5.60 0.92
C LEU A 155 -27.40 5.80 0.01
N LYS A 156 -27.32 5.31 -1.23
CA LYS A 156 -28.45 5.19 -2.17
C LYS A 156 -29.29 3.96 -1.86
#